data_AF-A0A1D6NIH3-F1
#
_entry.id   AF-A0A1D6NIH3-F1
#
_cell.length_a   1.000
_cell.length_b   1.000
_cell.length_c   1.000
_cell.angle_alpha   90.00
_cell.angle_beta   90.00
_cell.angle_gamma   90.00
#
_symmetry.space_group_name_H-M   'P 1'
#
loop_
_entity.id
_entity.type
_entity.pdbx_description
1 polymer ?
#
loop_
_entity_poly.entity_id
_entity_poly.type
_entity_poly.pdbx_seq_one_letter_code
_entity_poly.pdbx_strand_id
1 'polypeptide(L)'
;MFWEVLNLVFLQVLQAMVQMGVLVPTGDMTVVRRTAQFFLNSFQECLTAQRKEREMATAELGFKKQLTKEEKFEKRKQRLAAIGEDLLAIAADQPFRFPATFTFVVRAFSVLDGTGKGLDPRFHITEIAKP
;
A
#
# COMPACT_ATOMS: atom_id res chain seq x y z
N MET A 1 -20.19 6.92 -13.07
CA MET A 1 -20.40 7.13 -11.62
C MET A 1 -19.30 6.54 -10.74
N PHE A 2 -19.11 5.21 -10.63
CA PHE A 2 -18.11 4.63 -9.71
C PHE A 2 -16.64 4.98 -10.05
N TRP A 3 -16.30 5.00 -11.34
CA TRP A 3 -14.96 5.39 -11.81
C TRP A 3 -14.65 6.88 -11.64
N GLU A 4 -15.66 7.76 -11.71
CA GLU A 4 -15.48 9.20 -11.46
C GLU A 4 -15.23 9.50 -9.98
N VAL A 5 -15.94 8.80 -9.09
CA VAL A 5 -15.73 8.92 -7.63
C VAL A 5 -14.33 8.43 -7.25
N LEU A 6 -13.86 7.31 -7.83
CA LEU A 6 -12.50 6.81 -7.58
C LEU A 6 -11.43 7.79 -8.06
N ASN A 7 -11.62 8.41 -9.22
CA ASN A 7 -10.71 9.45 -9.75
C ASN A 7 -10.69 10.68 -8.83
N LEU A 8 -11.85 11.08 -8.29
CA LEU A 8 -11.98 12.21 -7.38
C LEU A 8 -11.22 11.98 -6.05
N VAL A 9 -11.40 10.81 -5.43
CA VAL A 9 -10.70 10.44 -4.20
C VAL A 9 -9.20 10.39 -4.42
N PHE A 10 -8.77 9.83 -5.55
CA PHE A 10 -7.35 9.75 -5.88
C PHE A 10 -6.70 11.14 -6.02
N LEU A 11 -7.39 12.07 -6.69
CA LEU A 11 -6.92 13.45 -6.83
C LEU A 11 -6.83 14.16 -5.47
N GLN A 12 -7.79 13.93 -4.58
CA GLN A 12 -7.74 14.46 -3.21
C GLN A 12 -6.54 13.92 -2.43
N VAL A 13 -6.21 12.64 -2.57
CA VAL A 13 -5.03 12.04 -1.93
C VAL A 13 -3.75 12.67 -2.45
N LEU A 14 -3.59 12.82 -3.78
CA LEU A 14 -2.41 13.48 -4.33
C LEU A 14 -2.29 14.93 -3.86
N GLN A 15 -3.40 15.67 -3.83
CA GLN A 15 -3.41 17.04 -3.34
C GLN A 15 -3.03 17.13 -1.87
N ALA A 16 -3.51 16.21 -1.03
CA ALA A 16 -3.10 16.13 0.37
C ALA A 16 -1.60 15.81 0.52
N MET A 17 -1.06 14.91 -0.31
CA MET A 17 0.38 14.60 -0.31
C MET A 17 1.23 15.81 -0.71
N VAL A 18 0.76 16.62 -1.66
CA VAL A 18 1.41 17.90 -2.02
C VAL A 18 1.33 18.90 -0.87
N GLN A 19 0.15 19.06 -0.25
CA GLN A 19 -0.03 19.95 0.90
C GLN A 19 0.83 19.57 2.10
N MET A 20 1.02 18.27 2.34
CA MET A 20 1.91 17.77 3.40
C MET A 20 3.40 17.86 3.04
N GLY A 21 3.76 18.35 1.85
CA GLY A 21 5.14 18.44 1.38
C GLY A 21 5.78 17.08 1.09
N VAL A 22 4.96 16.02 1.00
CA VAL A 22 5.42 14.65 0.74
C VAL A 22 5.69 14.42 -0.75
N LEU A 23 4.96 15.13 -1.58
CA LEU A 23 4.99 15.01 -3.03
C LEU A 23 5.21 16.40 -3.66
N VAL A 24 6.27 16.54 -4.44
CA VAL A 24 6.54 17.73 -5.24
C VAL A 24 5.93 17.50 -6.63
N PRO A 25 5.06 18.41 -7.13
CA PRO A 25 4.54 18.31 -8.49
C PRO A 25 5.70 18.42 -9.49
N THR A 26 6.02 17.33 -10.19
CA THR A 26 6.97 17.31 -11.31
C THR A 26 6.23 17.31 -12.64
N GLY A 27 6.96 17.35 -13.76
CA GLY A 27 6.38 17.51 -15.09
C GLY A 27 5.31 16.46 -15.43
N ASP A 28 5.61 15.18 -15.26
CA ASP A 28 4.66 14.10 -15.55
C ASP A 28 4.18 13.35 -14.29
N MET A 29 3.08 13.84 -13.72
CA MET A 29 2.40 13.18 -12.59
C MET A 29 1.56 11.96 -13.01
N THR A 30 1.43 11.68 -14.31
CA THR A 30 0.69 10.51 -14.83
C THR A 30 1.37 9.22 -14.41
N VAL A 31 2.71 9.22 -14.39
CA VAL A 31 3.53 8.09 -13.97
C VAL A 31 3.33 7.78 -12.47
N VAL A 32 3.35 8.83 -11.64
CA VAL A 32 3.06 8.73 -10.20
C VAL A 32 1.66 8.16 -9.98
N ARG A 33 0.68 8.63 -10.76
CA ARG A 33 -0.69 8.13 -10.72
C ARG A 33 -0.82 6.65 -11.08
N ARG A 34 -0.24 6.24 -12.22
CA ARG A 34 -0.28 4.84 -12.68
C ARG A 34 0.35 3.90 -11.68
N THR A 35 1.51 4.29 -11.15
CA THR A 35 2.23 3.52 -10.12
C THR A 35 1.40 3.40 -8.84
N ALA A 36 0.84 4.50 -8.35
CA ALA A 36 -0.02 4.49 -7.16
C ALA A 36 -1.26 3.61 -7.36
N GLN A 37 -1.92 3.71 -8.52
CA GLN A 37 -3.09 2.89 -8.83
C GLN A 37 -2.74 1.40 -8.87
N PHE A 38 -1.60 1.03 -9.45
CA PHE A 38 -1.13 -0.35 -9.46
C PHE A 38 -0.92 -0.91 -8.05
N PHE A 39 -0.28 -0.15 -7.16
CA PHE A 39 -0.08 -0.56 -5.77
C PHE A 39 -1.39 -0.66 -5.00
N LEU A 40 -2.32 0.29 -5.19
CA LEU A 40 -3.64 0.25 -4.54
C LEU A 40 -4.48 -0.93 -5.02
N ASN A 41 -4.48 -1.23 -6.32
CA ASN A 41 -5.16 -2.40 -6.87
C ASN A 41 -4.55 -3.70 -6.29
N SER A 42 -3.22 -3.79 -6.26
CA SER A 42 -2.51 -4.93 -5.66
C SER A 42 -2.81 -5.09 -4.16
N PHE A 43 -2.97 -3.96 -3.45
CA PHE A 43 -3.32 -3.95 -2.04
C PHE A 43 -4.76 -4.43 -1.82
N GLN A 44 -5.72 -3.97 -2.63
CA GLN A 44 -7.10 -4.42 -2.61
C GLN A 44 -7.21 -5.94 -2.88
N GLU A 45 -6.45 -6.45 -3.85
CA GLU A 45 -6.34 -7.89 -4.11
C GLU A 45 -5.81 -8.64 -2.88
N CYS A 46 -4.81 -8.09 -2.19
CA CYS A 46 -4.27 -8.70 -0.98
C CYS A 46 -5.28 -8.67 0.18
N LEU A 47 -6.01 -7.57 0.36
CA LEU A 47 -7.07 -7.46 1.38
C LEU A 47 -8.22 -8.45 1.13
N THR A 48 -8.65 -8.57 -0.11
CA THR A 48 -9.73 -9.50 -0.49
C THR A 48 -9.30 -10.96 -0.32
N ALA A 49 -8.04 -11.29 -0.68
CA ALA A 49 -7.46 -12.60 -0.40
C ALA A 49 -7.38 -12.87 1.11
N GLN A 50 -6.91 -11.89 1.90
CA GLN A 50 -6.78 -12.03 3.34
C GLN A 50 -8.14 -12.19 4.05
N ARG A 51 -9.20 -11.52 3.58
CA ARG A 51 -10.57 -11.68 4.11
C ARG A 51 -11.09 -13.09 3.83
N LYS A 52 -10.95 -13.57 2.58
CA LYS A 52 -11.30 -14.96 2.21
C LYS A 52 -10.50 -15.98 3.01
N GLU A 53 -9.21 -15.74 3.25
CA GLU A 53 -8.37 -16.59 4.09
C GLU A 53 -8.83 -16.61 5.55
N ARG A 54 -9.27 -15.48 6.12
CA ARG A 54 -9.83 -15.45 7.49
C ARG A 54 -11.16 -16.20 7.58
N GLU A 55 -12.02 -16.05 6.58
CA GLU A 55 -13.29 -16.79 6.48
C GLU A 55 -13.04 -18.31 6.35
N MET A 56 -12.07 -18.73 5.53
CA MET A 56 -11.68 -20.14 5.38
C MET A 56 -10.87 -20.70 6.57
N ALA A 57 -10.05 -19.89 7.23
CA ALA A 57 -9.30 -20.30 8.44
C ALA A 57 -10.19 -20.50 9.67
N THR A 58 -11.40 -19.93 9.65
CA THR A 58 -12.44 -20.24 10.65
C THR A 58 -13.05 -21.62 10.41
N ALA A 59 -12.90 -22.19 9.20
CA ALA A 59 -13.40 -23.50 8.80
C ALA A 59 -12.32 -24.61 8.84
N GLU A 60 -11.06 -24.32 8.53
CA GLU A 60 -9.95 -25.29 8.61
C GLU A 60 -8.66 -24.64 9.14
N LEU A 61 -8.05 -25.24 10.17
CA LEU A 61 -6.73 -24.88 10.71
C LEU A 61 -5.63 -25.37 9.75
N GLY A 62 -5.47 -24.69 8.61
CA GLY A 62 -4.50 -25.06 7.56
C GLY A 62 -3.33 -24.09 7.46
N PHE A 63 -2.10 -24.60 7.61
CA PHE A 63 -0.85 -23.88 7.35
C PHE A 63 -0.86 -23.18 5.98
N LYS A 64 -0.43 -21.92 5.94
CA LYS A 64 -0.29 -21.14 4.69
C LYS A 64 0.61 -21.88 3.70
N LYS A 65 0.08 -22.22 2.52
CA LYS A 65 0.88 -22.75 1.41
C LYS A 65 1.84 -21.66 0.94
N GLN A 66 3.09 -21.73 1.41
CA GLN A 66 4.12 -20.80 0.98
C GLN A 66 4.38 -20.99 -0.51
N LEU A 67 4.29 -19.90 -1.30
CA LEU A 67 4.71 -19.94 -2.70
C LEU A 67 6.15 -20.47 -2.80
N THR A 68 6.39 -21.32 -3.78
CA THR A 68 7.73 -21.83 -4.08
C THR A 68 8.65 -20.67 -4.52
N LYS A 69 9.97 -20.87 -4.46
CA LYS A 69 10.93 -19.83 -4.87
C LYS A 69 10.70 -19.38 -6.31
N GLU A 70 10.35 -20.32 -7.20
CA GLU A 70 10.08 -20.08 -8.62
C GLU A 70 8.81 -19.25 -8.82
N GLU A 71 7.70 -19.60 -8.14
CA GLU A 71 6.45 -18.83 -8.22
C GLU A 71 6.63 -17.40 -7.68
N LYS A 72 7.42 -17.21 -6.62
CA LYS A 72 7.76 -15.89 -6.09
C LYS A 72 8.57 -15.07 -7.10
N PHE A 73 9.50 -15.71 -7.80
CA PHE A 73 10.32 -15.06 -8.81
C PHE A 73 9.48 -14.61 -10.01
N GLU A 74 8.62 -15.49 -10.52
CA GLU A 74 7.78 -15.17 -11.69
C GLU A 74 6.78 -14.06 -11.38
N LYS A 75 6.11 -14.10 -10.20
CA LYS A 75 5.25 -12.99 -9.77
C LYS A 75 6.02 -11.67 -9.60
N ARG A 76 7.26 -11.72 -9.10
CA ARG A 76 8.10 -10.51 -8.98
C ARG A 76 8.46 -9.97 -10.37
N LYS A 77 8.83 -10.84 -11.30
CA LYS A 77 9.14 -10.49 -12.69
C LYS A 77 7.93 -9.86 -13.40
N GLN A 78 6.74 -10.45 -13.28
CA GLN A 78 5.50 -9.91 -13.84
C GLN A 78 5.17 -8.52 -13.28
N ARG A 79 5.30 -8.32 -11.95
CA ARG A 79 5.09 -7.00 -11.36
C ARG A 79 6.10 -5.97 -11.85
N LEU A 80 7.38 -6.33 -11.93
CA LEU A 80 8.42 -5.44 -12.45
C LEU A 80 8.21 -5.10 -13.93
N ALA A 81 7.71 -6.04 -14.74
CA ALA A 81 7.39 -5.76 -16.14
C ALA A 81 6.20 -4.78 -16.28
N ALA A 82 5.21 -4.85 -15.38
CA ALA A 82 4.02 -4.01 -15.44
C ALA A 82 4.25 -2.54 -15.05
N ILE A 83 5.16 -2.27 -14.10
CA ILE A 83 5.41 -0.91 -13.58
C ILE A 83 6.86 -0.45 -13.69
N GLY A 84 7.75 -1.24 -14.29
CA GLY A 84 9.19 -0.98 -14.28
C GLY A 84 9.58 0.33 -14.95
N GLU A 85 8.99 0.62 -16.10
CA GLU A 85 9.19 1.88 -16.82
C GLU A 85 8.70 3.08 -16.00
N ASP A 86 7.49 2.96 -15.43
CA ASP A 86 6.91 4.00 -14.58
C ASP A 86 7.80 4.26 -13.34
N LEU A 87 8.34 3.20 -12.73
CA LEU A 87 9.21 3.32 -11.57
C LEU A 87 10.56 3.97 -11.90
N LEU A 88 11.12 3.67 -13.08
CA LEU A 88 12.35 4.29 -13.55
C LEU A 88 12.15 5.79 -13.80
N ALA A 89 11.04 6.19 -14.41
CA ALA A 89 10.71 7.60 -14.62
C ALA A 89 10.51 8.35 -13.28
N ILE A 90 9.82 7.75 -12.31
CA ILE A 90 9.69 8.33 -10.96
C ILE A 90 11.05 8.47 -10.26
N ALA A 91 11.94 7.48 -10.43
CA ALA A 91 13.26 7.52 -9.82
C ALA A 91 14.14 8.64 -10.38
N ALA A 92 13.98 8.99 -11.65
CA ALA A 92 14.67 10.12 -12.28
C ALA A 92 14.19 11.47 -11.71
N ASP A 93 12.87 11.64 -11.61
CA ASP A 93 12.24 12.90 -11.16
C ASP A 93 12.30 13.11 -9.65
N GLN A 94 12.51 12.04 -8.88
CA GLN A 94 12.48 12.02 -7.40
C GLN A 94 11.39 12.94 -6.79
N PRO A 95 10.10 12.77 -7.16
CA PRO A 95 9.04 13.67 -6.76
C PRO A 95 8.70 13.54 -5.26
N PHE A 96 9.10 12.44 -4.61
CA PHE A 96 8.84 12.21 -3.19
C PHE A 96 9.93 12.82 -2.31
N ARG A 97 9.48 13.59 -1.31
CA ARG A 97 10.31 14.14 -0.23
C ARG A 97 9.61 13.80 1.06
N PHE A 98 10.27 13.16 2.01
CA PHE A 98 9.62 12.80 3.27
C PHE A 98 10.09 13.75 4.37
N PRO A 99 9.25 14.69 4.84
CA PRO A 99 9.58 15.52 5.99
C PRO A 99 9.85 14.63 7.21
N ALA A 100 10.81 15.04 8.06
CA ALA A 100 11.17 14.29 9.27
C ALA A 100 9.97 14.04 10.20
N THR A 101 8.99 14.96 10.21
CA THR A 101 7.72 14.83 10.94
C THR A 101 6.96 13.56 10.56
N PHE A 102 7.00 13.15 9.29
CA PHE A 102 6.31 11.95 8.83
C PHE A 102 6.94 10.68 9.41
N THR A 103 8.27 10.64 9.53
CA THR A 103 8.99 9.54 10.19
C THR A 103 8.58 9.41 11.66
N PHE A 104 8.35 10.52 12.36
CA PHE A 104 7.86 10.50 13.73
C PHE A 104 6.48 9.84 13.82
N VAL A 105 5.54 10.23 12.94
CA VAL A 105 4.18 9.68 12.90
C VAL A 105 4.19 8.17 12.61
N VAL A 106 4.94 7.72 11.60
CA VAL A 106 5.03 6.29 11.25
C VAL A 106 5.67 5.48 12.39
N ARG A 107 6.68 6.05 13.06
CA ARG A 107 7.31 5.42 14.22
C ARG A 107 6.34 5.32 15.39
N ALA A 108 5.55 6.36 15.65
CA ALA A 108 4.54 6.36 16.70
C ALA A 108 3.49 5.26 16.48
N PHE A 109 2.96 5.12 15.26
CA PHE A 109 2.02 4.03 14.96
C PHE A 109 2.65 2.64 15.10
N SER A 110 3.90 2.47 14.67
CA SER A 110 4.63 1.20 14.84
C SER A 110 4.83 0.85 16.31
N VAL A 111 5.14 1.84 17.16
CA VAL A 111 5.26 1.65 18.61
C VAL A 111 3.91 1.27 19.21
N LEU A 112 2.84 2.00 18.87
CA LEU A 112 1.49 1.72 19.36
C LEU A 112 1.02 0.30 18.95
N ASP A 113 1.25 -0.10 17.70
CA ASP A 113 0.93 -1.45 17.22
C ASP A 113 1.74 -2.52 17.95
N GLY A 114 3.04 -2.27 18.18
CA GLY A 114 3.91 -3.16 18.93
C GLY A 114 3.49 -3.33 20.39
N THR A 115 3.19 -2.22 21.09
CA THR A 115 2.70 -2.24 22.47
C THR A 115 1.33 -2.91 22.57
N GLY A 116 0.42 -2.60 21.66
CA GLY A 116 -0.90 -3.23 21.62
C GLY A 116 -0.80 -4.75 21.43
N LYS A 117 0.07 -5.22 20.54
CA LYS A 117 0.36 -6.65 20.35
C LYS A 117 1.03 -7.31 21.55
N GLY A 118 1.78 -6.53 22.34
CA GLY A 118 2.34 -6.99 23.61
C GLY A 118 1.28 -7.27 24.68
N LEU A 119 0.15 -6.57 24.64
CA LEU A 119 -0.98 -6.76 25.55
C LEU A 119 -2.00 -7.78 25.04
N ASP A 120 -2.34 -7.71 23.76
CA ASP A 120 -3.21 -8.66 23.07
C ASP A 120 -2.58 -9.08 21.73
N PRO A 121 -2.19 -10.36 21.56
CA PRO A 121 -1.62 -10.85 20.29
C PRO A 121 -2.52 -10.66 19.06
N ARG A 122 -3.83 -10.45 19.24
CA ARG A 122 -4.80 -10.21 18.17
C ARG A 122 -5.01 -8.72 17.87
N PHE A 123 -4.36 -7.83 18.61
CA PHE A 123 -4.44 -6.39 18.40
C PHE A 123 -3.90 -5.99 17.02
N HIS A 124 -4.65 -5.12 16.34
CA HIS A 124 -4.26 -4.51 15.08
C HIS A 124 -4.67 -3.05 15.07
N ILE A 125 -3.69 -2.14 14.95
CA ILE A 125 -3.92 -0.69 14.95
C ILE A 125 -4.95 -0.25 13.89
N THR A 126 -5.06 -0.99 12.79
CA THR A 126 -5.99 -0.71 11.68
C THR A 126 -7.46 -0.86 12.04
N GLU A 127 -7.78 -1.62 13.10
CA GLU A 127 -9.16 -1.77 13.57
C GLU A 127 -9.71 -0.45 14.14
N ILE A 128 -8.83 0.42 14.66
CA ILE A 128 -9.17 1.74 15.20
C ILE A 128 -9.52 2.73 14.06
N ALA A 129 -9.04 2.47 12.85
CA ALA A 129 -9.26 3.32 11.68
C ALA A 129 -10.51 2.94 10.87
N LYS A 130 -11.29 1.94 11.31
CA LYS A 130 -12.57 1.61 10.68
C LYS A 130 -13.59 2.72 11.00
N PRO A 131 -14.35 3.23 10.01
CA PRO A 131 -15.38 4.23 10.24
C PRO A 131 -16.54 3.67 11.07
#